data_AF-A0A3A5JBR3-F1
#
_entry.id   AF-A0A3A5JBR3-F1
#
_cell.length_a   1.000
_cell.length_b   1.000
_cell.length_c   1.000
_cell.angle_alpha   90.00
_cell.angle_beta   90.00
_cell.angle_gamma   90.00
#
_symmetry.space_group_name_H-M   'P 1'
#
loop_
_entity.id
_entity.type
_entity.pdbx_description
1 polymer ?
#
loop_
_entity_poly.entity_id
_entity_poly.type
_entity_poly.pdbx_seq_one_letter_code
_entity_poly.pdbx_strand_id
1 'polypeptide(L)'
;MTRTATVREAVLDRHTDLLEAVLACADAVTETWDDGETTDRAALVGPFERALEQATVHRRLPAVLVTAVEATGGSLSAKPVAAPPYVTVTSRGPVLRATLETERLVLTVRAFDVERDPTRYVRDATTVADALGVEFRSR
;
A
#
# COMPACT_ATOMS: atom_id res chain seq x y z
N MET A 1 14.05 -19.17 3.48
CA MET A 1 13.00 -18.14 3.34
C MET A 1 13.64 -16.89 2.74
N THR A 2 13.02 -16.25 1.74
CA THR A 2 13.60 -15.02 1.16
C THR A 2 13.34 -13.83 2.08
N ARG A 3 14.17 -12.78 2.00
CA ARG A 3 13.98 -11.55 2.80
C ARG A 3 12.60 -10.92 2.57
N THR A 4 12.13 -10.95 1.32
CA THR A 4 10.76 -10.55 0.94
C THR A 4 9.71 -11.36 1.68
N ALA A 5 9.85 -12.68 1.76
CA ALA A 5 8.91 -13.53 2.48
C ALA A 5 8.89 -13.23 3.99
N THR A 6 10.06 -13.02 4.61
CA THR A 6 10.17 -12.63 6.03
C THR A 6 9.45 -11.31 6.32
N VAL A 7 9.67 -10.28 5.50
CA VAL A 7 8.97 -8.99 5.65
C VAL A 7 7.47 -9.16 5.45
N ARG A 8 7.06 -9.90 4.41
CA ARG A 8 5.65 -10.13 4.11
C ARG A 8 4.93 -10.83 5.26
N GLU A 9 5.52 -11.90 5.81
CA GLU A 9 4.99 -12.63 6.94
C GLU A 9 4.83 -11.75 8.18
N ALA A 10 5.89 -11.01 8.55
CA ALA A 10 5.85 -10.12 9.72
C ALA A 10 4.79 -9.01 9.59
N VAL A 11 4.60 -8.46 8.39
CA VAL A 11 3.57 -7.44 8.15
C VAL A 11 2.17 -8.05 8.22
N LEU A 12 1.94 -9.21 7.60
CA LEU A 12 0.64 -9.87 7.63
C LEU A 12 0.26 -10.30 9.06
N ASP A 13 1.19 -10.88 9.81
CA ASP A 13 0.96 -11.28 11.20
C ASP A 13 0.49 -10.10 12.08
N ARG A 14 1.10 -8.93 11.90
CA ARG A 14 0.88 -7.78 12.80
C ARG A 14 -0.17 -6.78 12.32
N HIS A 15 -0.40 -6.67 11.01
CA HIS A 15 -1.17 -5.56 10.42
C HIS A 15 -2.29 -6.03 9.48
N THR A 16 -2.74 -7.29 9.57
CA THR A 16 -3.86 -7.78 8.75
C THR A 16 -5.09 -6.87 8.84
N ASP A 17 -5.49 -6.46 10.05
CA ASP A 17 -6.64 -5.57 10.27
C ASP A 17 -6.51 -4.22 9.54
N LEU A 18 -5.29 -3.67 9.51
CA LEU A 18 -5.01 -2.42 8.84
C LEU A 18 -5.03 -2.57 7.32
N LEU A 19 -4.51 -3.68 6.80
CA LEU A 19 -4.57 -4.00 5.37
C LEU A 19 -6.00 -4.27 4.91
N GLU A 20 -6.81 -4.95 5.70
CA GLU A 20 -8.25 -5.13 5.46
C GLU A 20 -8.96 -3.77 5.39
N ALA A 21 -8.64 -2.84 6.30
CA ALA A 21 -9.20 -1.51 6.27
C ALA A 21 -8.80 -0.71 5.01
N VAL A 22 -7.59 -0.92 4.47
CA VAL A 22 -7.19 -0.34 3.17
C VAL A 22 -8.06 -0.90 2.05
N LEU A 23 -8.29 -2.23 2.02
CA LEU A 23 -9.12 -2.87 1.00
C LEU A 23 -10.58 -2.43 1.10
N ALA A 24 -11.14 -2.31 2.31
CA ALA A 24 -12.49 -1.80 2.51
C ALA A 24 -12.65 -0.35 2.00
N CYS A 25 -11.64 0.50 2.19
CA CYS A 25 -11.64 1.85 1.60
C CYS A 25 -11.62 1.81 0.07
N ALA A 26 -10.94 0.82 -0.52
CA ALA A 26 -10.92 0.66 -1.97
C ALA A 26 -12.27 0.18 -2.49
N ASP A 27 -12.90 -0.79 -1.82
CA ASP A 27 -14.23 -1.30 -2.17
C ASP A 27 -15.26 -0.15 -2.16
N ALA A 28 -15.27 0.67 -1.11
CA ALA A 28 -16.15 1.84 -1.01
C ALA A 28 -15.95 2.87 -2.14
N VAL A 29 -14.73 3.02 -2.67
CA VAL A 29 -14.49 3.89 -3.85
C VAL A 29 -15.10 3.27 -5.10
N THR A 30 -14.96 1.96 -5.29
CA THR A 30 -15.47 1.26 -6.47
C THR A 30 -16.99 1.12 -6.52
N GLU A 31 -17.68 1.19 -5.38
CA GLU A 31 -19.15 1.25 -5.32
C GLU A 31 -19.73 2.44 -6.11
N THR A 32 -18.93 3.47 -6.37
CA THR A 32 -19.33 4.65 -7.15
C THR A 32 -19.12 4.50 -8.65
N TRP A 33 -18.57 3.37 -9.11
CA TRP A 33 -18.25 3.11 -10.52
C TRP A 33 -19.34 2.23 -11.15
N ASP A 34 -19.81 2.61 -12.33
CA ASP A 34 -20.92 1.92 -13.00
C ASP A 34 -20.55 0.49 -13.44
N ASP A 35 -19.32 0.28 -13.95
CA ASP A 35 -18.86 -0.99 -14.54
C ASP A 35 -17.72 -1.66 -13.76
N GLY A 36 -17.50 -1.27 -12.49
CA GLY A 36 -16.40 -1.80 -11.67
C GLY A 36 -14.99 -1.35 -12.10
N GLU A 37 -14.92 -0.41 -13.06
CA GLU A 37 -13.70 0.22 -13.55
C GLU A 37 -13.86 1.73 -13.72
N THR A 38 -12.75 2.46 -13.79
CA THR A 38 -12.73 3.85 -14.25
C THR A 38 -11.56 4.12 -15.18
N THR A 39 -11.74 5.03 -16.13
CA THR A 39 -10.65 5.53 -17.00
C THR A 39 -10.01 6.81 -16.45
N ASP A 40 -10.62 7.43 -15.43
CA ASP A 40 -10.12 8.65 -14.80
C ASP A 40 -9.33 8.36 -13.53
N ARG A 41 -8.03 8.65 -13.57
CA ARG A 41 -7.14 8.52 -12.41
C ARG A 41 -7.57 9.42 -11.25
N ALA A 42 -8.09 10.61 -11.53
CA ALA A 42 -8.50 11.55 -10.50
C ALA A 42 -9.75 11.07 -9.76
N ALA A 43 -10.66 10.40 -10.47
CA ALA A 43 -11.81 9.69 -9.90
C ALA A 43 -11.42 8.48 -9.02
N LEU A 44 -10.18 8.00 -9.09
CA LEU A 44 -9.64 6.98 -8.20
C LEU A 44 -8.82 7.57 -7.05
N VAL A 45 -7.69 8.22 -7.36
CA VAL A 45 -6.65 8.53 -6.36
C VAL A 45 -7.17 9.50 -5.30
N GLY A 46 -7.87 10.55 -5.70
CA GLY A 46 -8.40 11.55 -4.77
C GLY A 46 -9.46 10.98 -3.83
N PRO A 47 -10.51 10.31 -4.33
CA PRO A 47 -11.50 9.63 -3.48
C PRO A 47 -10.87 8.59 -2.55
N PHE A 48 -9.92 7.80 -3.04
CA PHE A 48 -9.27 6.79 -2.23
C PHE A 48 -8.39 7.36 -1.11
N GLU A 49 -7.62 8.41 -1.40
CA GLU A 49 -6.85 9.12 -0.37
C GLU A 49 -7.79 9.67 0.72
N ARG A 50 -8.90 10.33 0.33
CA ARG A 50 -9.90 10.82 1.29
C ARG A 50 -10.53 9.69 2.12
N ALA A 51 -10.85 8.55 1.50
CA ALA A 51 -11.41 7.41 2.22
C ALA A 51 -10.44 6.89 3.29
N LEU A 52 -9.16 6.75 2.95
CA LEU A 52 -8.12 6.34 3.90
C LEU A 52 -7.93 7.34 5.05
N GLU A 53 -8.04 8.63 4.78
CA GLU A 53 -7.98 9.68 5.81
C GLU A 53 -9.18 9.65 6.75
N GLN A 54 -10.39 9.55 6.20
CA GLN A 54 -11.65 9.51 6.96
C GLN A 54 -11.74 8.26 7.84
N ALA A 55 -11.33 7.10 7.33
CA ALA A 55 -11.22 5.86 8.09
C ALA A 55 -10.02 5.87 9.06
N THR A 56 -9.20 6.91 9.04
CA THR A 56 -7.98 7.06 9.84
C THR A 56 -6.92 5.97 9.60
N VAL A 57 -7.04 5.28 8.47
CA VAL A 57 -6.11 4.26 7.98
C VAL A 57 -4.79 4.91 7.57
N HIS A 58 -4.85 6.06 6.89
CA HIS A 58 -3.66 6.75 6.37
C HIS A 58 -2.62 7.02 7.46
N ARG A 59 -3.03 7.54 8.62
CA ARG A 59 -2.14 7.83 9.77
C ARG A 59 -1.52 6.60 10.42
N ARG A 60 -2.07 5.40 10.18
CA ARG A 60 -1.58 4.12 10.74
C ARG A 60 -0.56 3.43 9.84
N LEU A 61 -0.57 3.72 8.53
CA LEU A 61 0.34 3.12 7.54
C LEU A 61 1.84 3.20 7.91
N PRO A 62 2.37 4.27 8.53
CA PRO A 62 3.77 4.28 8.94
C PRO A 62 4.18 3.13 9.87
N ALA A 63 3.26 2.58 10.67
CA ALA A 63 3.55 1.44 11.53
C ALA A 63 3.84 0.15 10.74
N VAL A 64 3.22 -0.02 9.56
CA VAL A 64 3.53 -1.13 8.63
C VAL A 64 4.98 -1.04 8.18
N LEU A 65 5.43 0.17 7.82
CA LEU A 65 6.81 0.40 7.38
C LEU A 65 7.82 0.10 8.49
N VAL A 66 7.50 0.47 9.74
CA VAL A 66 8.35 0.15 10.91
C VAL A 66 8.51 -1.36 11.05
N THR A 67 7.41 -2.12 11.10
CA THR A 67 7.45 -3.58 11.20
C THR A 67 8.22 -4.22 10.04
N ALA A 68 8.03 -3.71 8.83
CA ALA A 68 8.73 -4.21 7.66
C ALA A 68 10.25 -4.00 7.76
N VAL A 69 10.70 -2.85 8.26
CA VAL A 69 12.13 -2.57 8.46
C VAL A 69 12.71 -3.42 9.60
N GLU A 70 12.00 -3.55 10.72
CA GLU A 70 12.39 -4.40 11.85
C GLU A 70 12.57 -5.87 11.43
N ALA A 71 11.67 -6.38 10.58
CA ALA A 71 11.76 -7.74 10.03
C ALA A 71 13.02 -7.97 9.17
N THR A 72 13.69 -6.91 8.73
CA THR A 72 14.98 -7.00 8.02
C THR A 72 16.19 -6.91 8.94
N GLY A 73 16.00 -6.72 10.26
CA GLY A 73 17.05 -6.36 11.20
C GLY A 73 17.59 -4.94 11.02
N GLY A 74 16.95 -4.15 10.15
CA GLY A 74 17.32 -2.76 9.88
C GLY A 74 16.70 -1.78 10.87
N SER A 75 17.05 -0.51 10.70
CA SER A 75 16.45 0.59 11.43
C SER A 75 16.17 1.77 10.51
N LEU A 76 15.18 2.59 10.87
CA LEU A 76 14.89 3.85 10.19
C LEU A 76 15.70 4.97 10.83
N SER A 77 16.29 5.83 10.01
CA SER A 77 17.03 7.02 10.48
C SER A 77 16.14 8.07 11.14
N ALA A 78 14.84 8.05 10.86
CA ALA A 78 13.84 8.92 11.46
C ALA A 78 12.49 8.21 11.57
N LYS A 79 11.65 8.67 12.50
CA LYS A 79 10.29 8.15 12.68
C LYS A 79 9.45 8.46 11.43
N PRO A 80 8.88 7.46 10.74
CA PRO A 80 8.12 7.69 9.53
C PRO A 80 6.79 8.38 9.86
N VAL A 81 6.35 9.24 8.94
CA VAL A 81 5.07 9.96 9.01
C VAL A 81 4.18 9.53 7.84
N ALA A 82 2.87 9.77 7.96
CA ALA A 82 1.91 9.48 6.89
C ALA A 82 1.96 10.56 5.81
N ALA A 83 3.12 10.68 5.15
CA ALA A 83 3.37 11.63 4.07
C ALA A 83 4.61 11.18 3.28
N PRO A 84 4.83 11.72 2.08
CA PRO A 84 6.08 11.51 1.36
C PRO A 84 7.30 11.94 2.20
N PRO A 85 8.43 11.22 2.10
CA PRO A 85 8.68 10.10 1.19
C PRO A 85 8.18 8.74 1.71
N TYR A 86 7.69 8.67 2.95
CA TYR A 86 7.39 7.40 3.62
C TYR A 86 6.09 6.75 3.14
N VAL A 87 5.07 7.53 2.86
CA VAL A 87 3.75 7.06 2.42
C VAL A 87 3.30 7.91 1.24
N THR A 88 2.79 7.26 0.19
CA THR A 88 2.19 7.95 -0.96
C THR A 88 1.01 7.12 -1.46
N VAL A 89 -0.15 7.74 -1.65
CA VAL A 89 -1.29 7.08 -2.28
C VAL A 89 -1.15 7.18 -3.80
N THR A 90 -1.31 6.04 -4.49
CA THR A 90 -1.17 5.94 -5.94
C THR A 90 -2.39 5.28 -6.57
N SER A 91 -2.44 5.19 -7.89
CA SER A 91 -3.50 4.47 -8.60
C SER A 91 -3.45 2.95 -8.43
N ARG A 92 -2.45 2.40 -7.73
CA ARG A 92 -2.41 0.99 -7.30
C ARG A 92 -2.76 0.79 -5.83
N GLY A 93 -2.76 1.88 -5.07
CA GLY A 93 -2.90 1.85 -3.62
C GLY A 93 -1.76 2.56 -2.89
N PRO A 94 -1.71 2.46 -1.55
CA PRO A 94 -0.63 3.04 -0.74
C PRO A 94 0.72 2.38 -1.02
N VAL A 95 1.72 3.22 -1.25
CA VAL A 95 3.13 2.83 -1.38
C VAL A 95 3.89 3.34 -0.18
N LEU A 96 4.58 2.45 0.53
CA LEU A 96 5.42 2.75 1.67
C LEU A 96 6.88 2.56 1.33
N ARG A 97 7.75 3.48 1.74
CA ARG A 97 9.17 3.46 1.37
C ARG A 97 10.10 3.75 2.53
N ALA A 98 11.11 2.90 2.68
CA ALA A 98 12.21 3.09 3.61
C ALA A 98 13.53 3.00 2.86
N THR A 99 14.47 3.88 3.22
CA THR A 99 15.85 3.78 2.76
C THR A 99 16.63 3.01 3.81
N LEU A 100 17.14 1.84 3.44
CA LEU A 100 18.06 1.01 4.23
C LEU A 100 19.49 1.32 3.81
N GLU A 101 20.51 0.81 4.53
CA GLU A 101 21.92 1.13 4.29
C GLU A 101 22.35 1.00 2.82
N THR A 102 22.00 -0.11 2.17
CA THR A 102 22.44 -0.47 0.81
C THR A 102 21.35 -0.33 -0.26
N GLU A 103 20.08 -0.27 0.14
CA GLU A 103 18.94 -0.43 -0.77
C GLU A 103 17.69 0.29 -0.25
N ARG A 104 16.60 0.25 -1.02
CA ARG A 104 15.30 0.77 -0.63
C ARG A 104 14.31 -0.37 -0.47
N LEU A 105 13.63 -0.40 0.66
CA LEU A 105 12.47 -1.26 0.88
C LEU A 105 11.22 -0.51 0.39
N VAL A 106 10.47 -1.15 -0.49
CA VAL A 106 9.19 -0.65 -1.00
C VAL A 106 8.11 -1.66 -0.70
N LEU A 107 7.07 -1.22 0.00
CA LEU A 107 5.84 -1.99 0.17
C LEU A 107 4.75 -1.33 -0.65
N THR A 108 3.92 -2.13 -1.30
CA THR A 108 2.70 -1.65 -1.98
C THR A 108 1.53 -2.46 -1.47
N VAL A 109 0.49 -1.79 -0.98
CA VAL A 109 -0.80 -2.43 -0.74
C VAL A 109 -1.62 -2.26 -2.01
N ARG A 110 -1.60 -3.30 -2.85
CA ARG A 110 -2.17 -3.36 -4.20
C ARG A 110 -3.68 -3.54 -4.12
N ALA A 111 -4.39 -2.44 -3.89
CA ALA A 111 -5.85 -2.43 -3.91
C ALA A 111 -6.41 -2.30 -5.34
N PHE A 112 -5.63 -1.77 -6.26
CA PHE A 112 -6.04 -1.54 -7.64
C PHE A 112 -4.93 -1.97 -8.60
N ASP A 113 -5.32 -2.34 -9.82
CA ASP A 113 -4.40 -2.48 -10.93
C ASP A 113 -4.72 -1.46 -12.04
N VAL A 114 -3.75 -1.30 -12.93
CA VAL A 114 -3.84 -0.43 -14.10
C VAL A 114 -3.69 -1.30 -15.33
N GLU A 115 -4.81 -1.66 -15.93
CA GLU A 115 -4.85 -2.28 -17.25
C GLU A 115 -4.43 -1.24 -18.29
N ARG A 116 -3.78 -1.70 -19.37
CA ARG A 116 -3.27 -0.84 -20.43
C ARG A 116 -3.87 -1.25 -21.77
N ASP A 117 -4.00 -0.27 -22.66
CA ASP A 117 -4.48 -0.42 -24.03
C ASP A 117 -5.92 -0.99 -24.14
N PRO A 118 -6.96 -0.25 -23.68
CA PRO A 118 -6.92 1.12 -23.16
C PRO A 118 -6.59 1.19 -21.65
N THR A 119 -6.18 2.37 -21.17
CA THR A 119 -5.91 2.55 -19.72
C THR A 119 -7.19 2.47 -18.91
N ARG A 120 -7.26 1.52 -17.98
CA ARG A 120 -8.37 1.34 -17.04
C ARG A 120 -7.83 1.07 -15.65
N TYR A 121 -8.50 1.61 -14.65
CA TYR A 121 -8.24 1.36 -13.25
C TYR A 121 -9.30 0.40 -12.72
N VAL A 122 -8.86 -0.74 -12.23
CA VAL A 122 -9.73 -1.82 -11.78
C VAL A 122 -9.41 -2.20 -10.35
N ARG A 123 -10.40 -2.71 -9.63
CA ARG A 123 -10.16 -3.34 -8.33
C ARG A 123 -9.33 -4.60 -8.54
N ASP A 124 -8.24 -4.75 -7.76
CA ASP A 124 -7.34 -5.91 -7.83
C ASP A 124 -7.55 -6.84 -6.62
N ALA A 125 -6.57 -6.95 -5.72
CA ALA A 125 -6.56 -7.98 -4.69
C ALA A 125 -7.74 -7.91 -3.70
N THR A 126 -8.48 -9.01 -3.56
CA THR A 126 -9.58 -9.15 -2.59
C THR A 126 -9.15 -9.74 -1.25
N THR A 127 -7.90 -10.21 -1.15
CA THR A 127 -7.31 -10.70 0.11
C THR A 127 -6.11 -9.85 0.50
N VAL A 128 -5.85 -9.72 1.81
CA VAL A 128 -4.67 -9.00 2.33
C VAL A 128 -3.35 -9.62 1.87
N ALA A 129 -3.33 -10.94 1.74
CA ALA A 129 -2.15 -11.69 1.33
C ALA A 129 -1.76 -11.33 -0.10
N ASP A 130 -2.73 -11.27 -1.00
CA ASP A 130 -2.48 -10.96 -2.41
C ASP A 130 -2.20 -9.47 -2.62
N ALA A 131 -2.80 -8.61 -1.77
CA ALA A 131 -2.60 -7.17 -1.84
C ALA A 131 -1.18 -6.75 -1.47
N LEU A 132 -0.48 -7.46 -0.57
CA LEU A 132 0.81 -7.02 -0.06
C LEU A 132 1.97 -7.37 -1.00
N GLY A 133 2.45 -6.39 -1.76
CA GLY A 133 3.70 -6.43 -2.50
C GLY A 133 4.88 -5.93 -1.66
N VAL A 134 6.01 -6.65 -1.70
CA VAL A 134 7.26 -6.28 -1.03
C VAL A 134 8.41 -6.36 -2.03
N GLU A 135 9.19 -5.29 -2.14
CA GLU A 135 10.31 -5.19 -3.07
C GLU A 135 11.52 -4.53 -2.43
N PHE A 136 12.70 -5.06 -2.75
CA PHE A 136 13.99 -4.45 -2.45
C PHE A 136 14.58 -3.89 -3.74
N ARG A 137 14.90 -2.59 -3.76
CA ARG A 137 15.40 -1.90 -4.95
C ARG A 137 16.78 -1.32 -4.68
N SER A 138 17.69 -1.46 -5.65
CA SER A 138 18.97 -0.74 -5.61
C SER A 138 18.73 0.76 -5.52
N ARG A 139 19.61 1.46 -4.78
CA ARG A 139 19.46 2.89 -4.46
C ARG A 139 19.56 3.82 -5.66
#